data_AF-V3YXV6-F1
#
_entry.id   AF-V3YXV6-F1
#
_cell.length_a   1.000
_cell.length_b   1.000
_cell.length_c   1.000
_cell.angle_alpha   90.00
_cell.angle_beta   90.00
_cell.angle_gamma   90.00
#
_symmetry.space_group_name_H-M   'P 1'
#
loop_
_entity.id
_entity.type
_entity.pdbx_description
1 polymer ?
#
loop_
_entity_poly.entity_id
_entity_poly.type
_entity_poly.pdbx_seq_one_letter_code
_entity_poly.pdbx_strand_id
1 'polypeptide(L)'
;MVSSKILFCVVLVTLLVVCCLGQEVNDDGCIKYTKDARAGYSRRDKKVRIPARNEGYEITDILMTARTSFYQCVQGKNFGRTKTDWFVAKGCAGTFQITECPL
;
A
#
# COMPACT_ATOMS: atom_id res chain seq x y z
N MET A 1 38.79 38.86 -4.15
CA MET A 1 39.22 37.55 -3.59
C MET A 1 38.25 37.15 -2.50
N VAL A 2 37.20 36.40 -2.86
CA VAL A 2 36.21 35.94 -1.88
C VAL A 2 36.83 34.74 -1.15
N SER A 3 36.91 34.82 0.17
CA SER A 3 37.63 33.86 1.01
C SER A 3 37.04 32.45 0.86
N SER A 4 37.87 31.49 0.44
CA SER A 4 37.54 30.07 0.18
C SER A 4 36.76 29.39 1.32
N LYS A 5 36.92 29.90 2.56
CA LYS A 5 36.20 29.43 3.75
C LYS A 5 34.69 29.70 3.69
N ILE A 6 34.27 30.81 3.08
CA ILE A 6 32.85 31.21 2.99
C ILE A 6 32.12 30.31 2.00
N LEU A 7 32.76 29.99 0.86
CA LEU A 7 32.18 29.12 -0.15
C LEU A 7 31.95 27.70 0.40
N PHE A 8 32.90 27.18 1.19
CA PHE A 8 32.76 25.88 1.85
C PHE A 8 31.59 25.84 2.84
N CYS A 9 31.43 26.88 3.66
CA CYS A 9 30.30 26.96 4.60
C CYS A 9 28.95 27.01 3.90
N VAL A 10 28.82 27.81 2.82
CA VAL A 10 27.55 27.91 2.08
C VAL A 10 27.17 26.57 1.45
N VAL A 11 28.14 25.88 0.83
CA VAL A 11 27.92 24.57 0.21
C VAL A 11 27.50 23.52 1.25
N LEU A 12 28.15 23.51 2.42
CA LEU A 12 27.84 22.56 3.49
C LEU A 12 26.43 22.80 4.09
N VAL A 13 26.04 24.06 4.25
CA VAL A 13 24.70 24.44 4.72
C VAL A 13 23.64 24.07 3.68
N THR A 14 23.88 24.30 2.39
CA THR A 14 22.94 23.88 1.34
C THR A 14 22.81 22.36 1.24
N LEU A 15 23.89 21.60 1.42
CA LEU A 15 23.84 20.13 1.46
C LEU A 15 23.03 19.61 2.66
N LEU A 16 23.20 20.22 3.83
CA LEU A 16 22.43 19.87 5.03
C LEU A 16 20.93 20.15 4.84
N VAL A 17 20.57 21.30 4.25
CA VAL A 17 19.17 21.65 3.99
C VAL A 17 18.55 20.71 2.96
N VAL A 18 19.27 20.32 1.91
CA VAL A 18 18.76 19.38 0.89
C VAL A 18 18.58 17.96 1.47
N CYS A 19 19.46 17.50 2.37
CA CYS A 19 19.28 16.21 3.05
C CYS A 19 18.07 16.18 3.99
N CYS A 20 17.71 17.29 4.61
CA CYS A 20 16.59 17.33 5.56
C CYS A 20 15.20 17.47 4.92
N LEU A 21 15.10 17.85 3.64
CA LEU A 21 13.82 18.09 2.96
C LEU A 21 13.22 16.84 2.29
N GLY A 22 13.81 15.65 2.50
CA GLY A 22 13.52 14.44 1.72
C GLY A 22 12.65 13.38 2.39
N GLN A 23 11.73 13.73 3.29
CA GLN A 23 10.73 12.77 3.79
C GLN A 23 9.32 13.31 3.58
N GLU A 24 8.67 12.87 2.51
CA GLU A 24 7.21 12.96 2.35
C GLU A 24 6.57 11.95 3.32
N VAL A 25 6.45 12.34 4.58
CA VAL A 25 5.62 11.64 5.55
C VAL A 25 4.18 11.95 5.16
N ASN A 26 3.48 10.99 4.54
CA ASN A 26 2.02 11.09 4.44
C ASN A 26 1.46 10.94 5.86
N ASP A 27 1.20 12.07 6.51
CA ASP A 27 0.77 12.21 7.92
C ASP A 27 -0.69 11.76 8.18
N ASP A 28 -1.24 10.86 7.38
CA ASP A 28 -2.60 10.33 7.58
C ASP A 28 -2.63 9.13 8.56
N GLY A 29 -1.46 8.69 9.05
CA GLY A 29 -1.34 7.49 9.90
C GLY A 29 -1.66 6.17 9.18
N CYS A 30 -1.94 6.23 7.88
CA CYS A 30 -2.29 5.07 7.08
C CYS A 30 -1.07 4.22 6.73
N ILE A 31 -1.23 2.90 6.88
CA ILE A 31 -0.22 1.90 6.55
C ILE A 31 -0.60 1.23 5.23
N LYS A 32 0.36 1.13 4.31
CA LYS A 32 0.21 0.38 3.06
C LYS A 32 1.04 -0.90 3.12
N TYR A 33 0.47 -2.02 2.73
CA TYR A 33 1.20 -3.28 2.62
C TYR A 33 0.72 -4.11 1.44
N THR A 34 1.58 -5.02 1.00
CA THR A 34 1.30 -5.93 -0.12
C THR A 34 1.07 -7.34 0.39
N LYS A 35 0.09 -8.05 -0.18
CA LYS A 35 -0.24 -9.42 0.18
C LYS A 35 -0.74 -10.22 -1.02
N ASP A 36 -0.21 -11.43 -1.17
CA ASP A 36 -0.72 -12.38 -2.15
C ASP A 36 -1.98 -13.06 -1.63
N ALA A 37 -2.98 -13.20 -2.51
CA ALA A 37 -4.20 -13.92 -2.19
C ALA A 37 -4.74 -14.66 -3.41
N ARG A 38 -5.41 -15.79 -3.14
CA ARG A 38 -6.04 -16.61 -4.17
C ARG A 38 -7.34 -17.23 -3.69
N ALA A 39 -8.33 -17.30 -4.58
CA ALA A 39 -9.54 -18.08 -4.42
C ALA A 39 -9.64 -19.11 -5.56
N GLY A 40 -9.84 -20.38 -5.22
CA GLY A 40 -10.00 -21.44 -6.23
C GLY A 40 -11.26 -21.27 -7.07
N TYR A 41 -11.20 -21.62 -8.36
CA TYR A 41 -12.32 -21.48 -9.30
C TYR A 41 -13.54 -22.35 -8.93
N SER A 42 -13.31 -23.57 -8.45
CA SER A 42 -14.38 -24.51 -8.07
C SER A 42 -15.18 -24.09 -6.83
N ARG A 43 -14.73 -23.06 -6.10
CA ARG A 43 -15.43 -22.51 -4.93
C ARG A 43 -16.13 -21.20 -5.29
N ARG A 44 -17.03 -21.22 -6.28
CA ARG A 44 -17.63 -20.01 -6.89
C ARG A 44 -18.26 -19.05 -5.87
N ASP A 45 -18.87 -19.58 -4.80
CA ASP A 45 -19.58 -18.77 -3.81
C ASP A 45 -18.76 -18.47 -2.55
N LYS A 46 -17.57 -19.06 -2.42
CA LYS A 46 -16.74 -18.87 -1.23
C LYS A 46 -15.74 -17.74 -1.44
N LYS A 47 -16.00 -16.62 -0.76
CA LYS A 47 -15.02 -15.54 -0.57
C LYS A 47 -13.98 -15.99 0.46
N VAL A 48 -12.70 -15.88 0.11
CA VAL A 48 -11.61 -15.95 1.09
C VAL A 48 -11.53 -14.56 1.71
N ARG A 49 -11.98 -14.43 2.95
CA ARG A 49 -11.89 -13.18 3.71
C ARG A 49 -10.58 -13.12 4.47
N ILE A 50 -9.98 -11.95 4.49
CA ILE A 50 -8.70 -11.66 5.12
C ILE A 50 -8.94 -10.40 5.98
N PRO A 51 -8.81 -10.49 7.31
CA PRO A 51 -9.04 -9.35 8.18
C PRO A 51 -7.92 -8.31 8.01
N ALA A 52 -8.21 -7.10 8.48
CA ALA A 52 -7.21 -6.06 8.67
C ALA A 52 -6.05 -6.60 9.52
N ARG A 53 -4.83 -6.15 9.20
CA ARG A 53 -3.61 -6.59 9.87
C ARG A 53 -3.49 -5.94 11.25
N ASN A 54 -3.92 -4.69 11.38
CA ASN A 54 -3.78 -3.90 12.59
C ASN A 54 -5.13 -3.76 13.31
N GLU A 55 -5.14 -4.01 14.61
CA GLU A 55 -6.32 -3.78 15.46
C GLU A 55 -6.60 -2.27 15.55
N GLY A 56 -7.88 -1.88 15.49
CA GLY A 56 -8.28 -0.47 15.50
C GLY A 56 -8.06 0.28 14.18
N TYR A 57 -7.75 -0.43 13.10
CA TYR A 57 -7.63 0.14 11.75
C TYR A 57 -8.79 -0.33 10.87
N GLU A 58 -9.19 0.50 9.92
CA GLU A 58 -10.06 0.11 8.81
C GLU A 58 -9.30 0.01 7.49
N ILE A 59 -9.76 -0.90 6.63
CA ILE A 59 -9.27 -1.02 5.27
C ILE A 59 -9.94 0.06 4.43
N THR A 60 -9.17 1.06 4.03
CA THR A 60 -9.64 2.21 3.24
C THR A 60 -9.45 2.01 1.75
N ASP A 61 -8.51 1.17 1.33
CA ASP A 61 -8.32 0.86 -0.08
C ASP A 61 -7.76 -0.55 -0.33
N ILE A 62 -8.05 -1.07 -1.52
CA ILE A 62 -7.48 -2.30 -2.05
C ILE A 62 -7.24 -2.16 -3.56
N LEU A 63 -5.98 -2.28 -3.96
CA LEU A 63 -5.55 -2.25 -5.34
C LEU A 63 -4.89 -3.57 -5.71
N MET A 64 -5.26 -4.17 -6.85
CA MET A 64 -4.52 -5.32 -7.37
C MET A 64 -3.32 -4.81 -8.18
N THR A 65 -2.11 -5.10 -7.73
CA THR A 65 -0.87 -4.66 -8.37
C THR A 65 -0.34 -5.66 -9.38
N ALA A 66 -0.60 -6.95 -9.18
CA ALA A 66 -0.27 -8.00 -10.14
C ALA A 66 -1.32 -9.10 -10.15
N ARG A 67 -1.71 -9.58 -11.34
CA ARG A 67 -2.61 -10.72 -11.52
C ARG A 67 -1.81 -11.97 -11.83
N THR A 68 -2.07 -13.05 -11.09
CA THR A 68 -1.40 -14.36 -11.30
C THR A 68 -2.34 -15.43 -11.83
N SER A 69 -3.66 -15.23 -11.77
CA SER A 69 -4.65 -16.11 -12.40
C SER A 69 -4.93 -15.77 -13.86
N PHE A 70 -5.29 -16.78 -14.66
CA PHE A 70 -5.92 -16.59 -15.99
C PHE A 70 -7.35 -16.02 -15.88
N TYR A 71 -8.01 -16.23 -14.74
CA TYR A 71 -9.34 -15.67 -14.48
C TYR A 71 -9.25 -14.16 -14.24
N GLN A 72 -10.22 -13.41 -14.77
CA GLN A 72 -10.27 -11.97 -14.60
C GLN A 72 -10.63 -11.59 -13.16
N CYS A 73 -9.79 -10.79 -12.52
CA CYS A 73 -10.07 -10.19 -11.22
C CYS A 73 -10.68 -8.80 -11.43
N VAL A 74 -11.95 -8.63 -11.07
CA VAL A 74 -12.65 -7.34 -11.12
C VAL A 74 -12.99 -6.89 -9.70
N GLN A 75 -12.65 -5.64 -9.36
CA GLN A 75 -12.98 -5.04 -8.06
C GLN A 75 -14.50 -4.99 -7.85
N GLY A 76 -14.95 -5.26 -6.63
CA GLY A 76 -16.36 -5.40 -6.27
C GLY A 76 -16.98 -6.76 -6.63
N LYS A 77 -16.43 -7.48 -7.63
CA LYS A 77 -16.92 -8.81 -8.03
C LYS A 77 -16.07 -9.94 -7.44
N ASN A 78 -14.79 -9.94 -7.78
CA ASN A 78 -13.85 -11.02 -7.46
C ASN A 78 -12.94 -10.67 -6.30
N PHE A 79 -12.71 -9.39 -6.07
CA PHE A 79 -12.02 -8.93 -4.89
C PHE A 79 -12.63 -7.61 -4.44
N GLY A 80 -12.38 -7.23 -3.19
CA GLY A 80 -12.87 -5.98 -2.64
C GLY A 80 -12.64 -5.92 -1.15
N ARG A 81 -13.22 -4.90 -0.51
CA ARG A 81 -13.08 -4.65 0.92
C ARG A 81 -14.42 -4.37 1.58
N THR A 82 -14.48 -4.67 2.87
CA THR A 82 -15.37 -4.09 3.87
C THR A 82 -14.51 -3.16 4.74
N LYS A 83 -15.09 -2.64 5.83
CA LYS A 83 -14.35 -1.82 6.80
C LYS A 83 -13.21 -2.57 7.47
N THR A 84 -13.40 -3.85 7.79
CA THR A 84 -12.46 -4.63 8.61
C THR A 84 -11.81 -5.80 7.87
N ASP A 85 -12.29 -6.12 6.68
CA ASP A 85 -11.83 -7.29 5.92
C ASP A 85 -11.70 -6.95 4.45
N TRP A 86 -10.82 -7.65 3.77
CA TRP A 86 -10.83 -7.71 2.32
C TRP A 86 -11.01 -9.14 1.85
N PHE A 87 -11.37 -9.31 0.60
CA PHE A 87 -11.65 -10.64 0.07
C PHE A 87 -11.13 -10.85 -1.34
N VAL A 88 -10.89 -12.12 -1.66
CA VAL A 88 -10.74 -12.64 -3.01
C VAL A 88 -11.71 -13.80 -3.25
N ALA A 89 -12.19 -13.96 -4.48
CA ALA A 89 -13.27 -14.87 -4.83
C ALA A 89 -13.18 -15.36 -6.27
N LYS A 90 -13.83 -16.50 -6.53
CA LYS A 90 -14.14 -17.03 -7.87
C LYS A 90 -12.94 -17.04 -8.82
N GLY A 91 -11.91 -17.82 -8.51
CA GLY A 91 -10.76 -18.01 -9.39
C GLY A 91 -9.74 -16.87 -9.41
N CYS A 92 -10.01 -15.76 -8.73
CA CYS A 92 -9.08 -14.63 -8.69
C CYS A 92 -7.85 -14.96 -7.84
N ALA A 93 -6.67 -14.73 -8.43
CA ALA A 93 -5.40 -14.79 -7.74
C ALA A 93 -4.47 -13.66 -8.20
N GLY A 94 -3.77 -13.07 -7.24
CA GLY A 94 -2.87 -11.97 -7.50
C GLY A 94 -2.22 -11.43 -6.24
N THR A 95 -1.45 -10.37 -6.45
CA THR A 95 -0.83 -9.55 -5.44
C THR A 95 -1.67 -8.29 -5.26
N PHE A 96 -2.00 -7.98 -4.01
CA PHE A 96 -2.87 -6.87 -3.64
C PHE A 96 -2.10 -5.91 -2.74
N GLN A 97 -2.22 -4.62 -3.00
CA GLN A 97 -1.84 -3.55 -2.09
C GLN A 97 -3.06 -3.13 -1.29
N ILE A 98 -2.92 -3.13 0.04
CA ILE A 98 -3.97 -2.83 0.99
C ILE A 98 -3.54 -1.55 1.71
N THR A 99 -4.47 -0.60 1.83
CA THR A 99 -4.31 0.58 2.67
C THR A 99 -5.20 0.43 3.90
N GLU A 100 -4.59 0.50 5.08
CA GLU A 100 -5.27 0.51 6.38
C GLU A 100 -5.03 1.84 7.07
N CYS A 101 -6.07 2.47 7.61
CA CYS A 101 -5.97 3.71 8.37
C CYS A 101 -6.58 3.52 9.77
N PRO A 102 -6.09 4.25 10.80
CA PRO A 102 -6.73 4.24 12.12
C PRO A 102 -8.22 4.60 12.02
N LEU A 103 -9.05 3.97 12.85
CA LEU A 103 -10.49 4.25 12.98
C LEU A 103 -10.80 5.64 13.55
#